data_AF-A0A251TV54-F1
#
_entry.id   AF-A0A251TV54-F1
#
_cell.length_a   1.000
_cell.length_b   1.000
_cell.length_c   1.000
_cell.angle_alpha   90.00
_cell.angle_beta   90.00
_cell.angle_gamma   90.00
#
_symmetry.space_group_name_H-M   'P 1'
#
loop_
_entity.id
_entity.type
_entity.pdbx_description
1 polymer ?
#
loop_
_entity_poly.entity_id
_entity_poly.type
_entity_poly.pdbx_seq_one_letter_code
_entity_poly.pdbx_strand_id
1 'polypeptide(L)'
;MAKYPLLAVAHRRWSCGLEVGFTRWLGSFKDCLKFITLLLSIQDAVTMPPKRVSHVRPEDPPEPLEVRVLKRWIPYFKNKEKMIDLCYLLVDIHGDAIEAVADVTKVEYFDSLINVQHCYTVDKYVSSPQRQYMPSAPHVASLKIRKKATFTPLLDKDIPTYYYNFATYDDLAPRMKPPKLLTDYIGRVEEVSPIMFRSGKKLRKIIIQDERCNEIELK
;
A
#
# COMPACT_ATOMS: atom_id res chain seq x y z
N MET A 1 24.35 22.08 -46.07
CA MET A 1 23.64 22.42 -44.82
C MET A 1 23.02 21.11 -44.33
N ALA A 2 23.19 20.59 -43.12
CA ALA A 2 23.50 21.20 -41.84
C ALA A 2 24.56 20.39 -41.07
N LYS A 3 25.28 21.09 -40.20
CA LYS A 3 26.30 20.60 -39.27
C LYS A 3 25.60 20.02 -38.04
N TYR A 4 26.04 18.87 -37.55
CA TYR A 4 25.78 18.44 -36.17
C TYR A 4 27.02 18.75 -35.32
N PRO A 5 26.92 19.57 -34.27
CA PRO A 5 28.02 19.78 -33.33
C PRO A 5 27.98 18.76 -32.18
N LEU A 6 29.18 18.33 -31.78
CA LEU A 6 29.50 17.71 -30.50
C LEU A 6 28.90 18.51 -29.33
N LEU A 7 28.35 17.82 -28.33
CA LEU A 7 28.03 18.42 -27.04
C LEU A 7 28.67 17.61 -25.92
N ALA A 8 29.48 18.35 -25.17
CA ALA A 8 30.33 17.93 -24.08
C ALA A 8 29.52 17.49 -22.85
N VAL A 9 30.02 16.47 -22.16
CA VAL A 9 29.55 16.09 -20.82
C VAL A 9 30.17 17.07 -19.83
N ALA A 10 29.36 18.03 -19.38
CA ALA A 10 29.70 18.93 -18.30
C ALA A 10 29.47 18.25 -16.94
N HIS A 11 30.54 17.99 -16.20
CA HIS A 11 30.46 17.72 -14.77
C HIS A 11 29.90 18.96 -14.05
N ARG A 12 28.65 18.89 -13.59
CA ARG A 12 28.12 19.87 -12.65
C ARG A 12 28.62 19.57 -11.26
N ARG A 13 29.45 20.50 -10.79
CA ARG A 13 29.76 20.79 -9.39
C ARG A 13 28.45 21.04 -8.64
N TRP A 14 28.09 20.17 -7.71
CA TRP A 14 27.19 20.53 -6.62
C TRP A 14 28.03 21.03 -5.47
N SER A 15 27.94 22.33 -5.22
CA SER A 15 28.44 22.98 -4.02
C SER A 15 27.34 22.87 -2.97
N CYS A 16 27.43 21.91 -2.06
CA CYS A 16 26.76 21.97 -0.77
C CYS A 16 27.84 21.88 0.30
N GLY A 17 28.01 22.98 1.03
CA GLY A 17 28.93 23.09 2.14
C GLY A 17 28.55 22.11 3.24
N LEU A 18 29.47 21.21 3.54
CA LEU A 18 29.65 20.66 4.87
C LEU A 18 31.15 20.71 5.12
N GLU A 19 31.63 21.82 5.68
CA GLU A 19 32.93 21.85 6.34
C GLU A 19 32.82 20.95 7.57
N VAL A 20 33.16 19.68 7.40
CA VAL A 20 33.64 18.86 8.50
C VAL A 20 35.13 18.72 8.25
N GLY A 21 35.91 19.50 9.00
CA GLY A 21 37.36 19.51 8.89
C GLY A 21 37.93 18.09 9.00
N PHE A 22 38.53 17.61 7.92
CA PHE A 22 39.34 16.42 7.93
C PHE A 22 40.76 16.79 7.52
N THR A 23 41.43 17.56 8.38
CA THR A 23 42.88 17.66 8.32
C THR A 23 43.47 16.36 8.84
N ARG A 24 44.03 15.60 7.88
CA ARG A 24 45.20 14.71 8.05
C ARG A 24 44.95 13.41 8.83
N TRP A 25 44.57 12.37 8.09
CA TRP A 25 44.89 10.99 8.46
C TRP A 25 45.45 10.27 7.22
N LEU A 26 46.77 10.13 7.15
CA LEU A 26 47.41 9.13 6.27
C LEU A 26 47.29 7.78 6.98
N GLY A 27 46.09 7.21 6.94
CA GLY A 27 45.85 5.81 7.32
C GLY A 27 46.38 4.89 6.22
N SER A 28 46.91 3.73 6.60
CA SER A 28 47.41 2.73 5.67
C SER A 28 46.29 2.25 4.74
N PHE A 29 46.62 1.75 3.54
CA PHE A 29 45.67 1.09 2.63
C PHE A 29 44.83 0.01 3.35
N LYS A 30 45.41 -0.62 4.39
CA LYS A 30 44.73 -1.58 5.27
C LYS A 30 43.60 -0.97 6.11
N ASP A 31 43.69 0.31 6.47
CA ASP A 31 42.68 1.01 7.28
C ASP A 31 41.50 1.47 6.41
N CYS A 32 41.75 1.86 5.15
CA CYS A 32 40.69 2.03 4.15
C CYS A 32 39.95 0.71 3.88
N LEU A 33 40.67 -0.40 3.76
CA LEU A 33 40.05 -1.71 3.56
C LEU A 33 39.17 -2.08 4.76
N LYS A 34 39.64 -1.87 6.00
CA LYS A 34 38.83 -2.06 7.21
C LYS A 34 37.60 -1.14 7.26
N PHE A 35 37.70 0.10 6.79
CA PHE A 35 36.56 1.01 6.72
C PHE A 35 35.53 0.56 5.68
N ILE A 36 35.98 0.06 4.53
CA ILE A 36 35.11 -0.55 3.51
C ILE A 36 34.51 -1.85 4.02
N THR A 37 35.28 -2.70 4.71
CA THR A 37 34.77 -3.92 5.36
C THR A 37 33.81 -3.60 6.49
N LEU A 38 34.01 -2.50 7.24
CA LEU A 38 33.08 -2.02 8.27
C LEU A 38 31.80 -1.46 7.63
N LEU A 39 31.89 -0.72 6.53
CA LEU A 39 30.74 -0.28 5.74
C LEU A 39 29.96 -1.46 5.15
N LEU A 40 30.65 -2.46 4.59
CA LEU A 40 30.05 -3.71 4.11
C LEU A 40 29.46 -4.54 5.27
N SER A 41 30.10 -4.56 6.44
CA SER A 41 29.61 -5.23 7.66
C SER A 41 28.40 -4.54 8.30
N ILE A 42 28.24 -3.23 8.12
CA ILE A 42 27.03 -2.50 8.52
C ILE A 42 25.87 -2.81 7.56
N GLN A 43 26.18 -3.17 6.31
CA GLN A 43 25.19 -3.67 5.34
C GLN A 43 24.63 -5.05 5.72
N ASP A 44 25.39 -5.85 6.49
CA ASP A 44 24.99 -7.17 7.00
C ASP A 44 24.31 -7.10 8.38
N ALA A 45 23.63 -5.99 8.70
CA ALA A 45 22.61 -5.99 9.74
C ALA A 45 21.51 -6.97 9.30
N VAL A 46 21.57 -8.21 9.78
CA VAL A 46 20.65 -9.34 9.54
C VAL A 46 19.32 -8.84 8.99
N THR A 47 19.23 -8.74 7.67
CA THR A 47 18.01 -8.30 7.00
C THR A 47 17.08 -9.49 7.09
N MET A 48 16.19 -9.47 8.08
CA MET A 48 15.15 -10.49 8.17
C MET A 48 14.43 -10.54 6.82
N PRO A 49 14.30 -11.74 6.22
CA PRO A 49 13.65 -11.86 4.92
C PRO A 49 12.22 -11.30 5.02
N PRO A 50 11.70 -10.66 3.96
CA PRO A 50 10.35 -10.15 3.97
C PRO A 50 9.34 -11.26 4.26
N LYS A 51 8.43 -10.99 5.18
CA LYS A 51 7.31 -11.88 5.50
C LYS A 51 6.26 -11.80 4.39
N ARG A 52 5.62 -12.95 4.12
CA ARG A 52 4.46 -13.00 3.21
C ARG A 52 3.23 -12.42 3.87
N VAL A 53 2.40 -11.72 3.11
CA VAL A 53 1.18 -11.10 3.65
C VAL A 53 0.26 -12.15 4.27
N SER A 54 0.02 -13.28 3.60
CA SER A 54 -0.81 -14.39 4.11
C SER A 54 -0.33 -15.01 5.43
N HIS A 55 0.94 -14.81 5.80
CA HIS A 55 1.52 -15.30 7.05
C HIS A 55 1.40 -14.30 8.20
N VAL A 56 0.95 -13.07 7.96
CA VAL A 56 0.77 -12.08 9.01
C VAL A 56 -0.39 -12.50 9.92
N ARG A 57 -0.12 -12.65 11.21
CA ARG A 57 -1.12 -12.85 12.25
C ARG A 57 -1.25 -11.59 13.12
N PRO A 58 -2.40 -11.41 13.78
CA PRO A 58 -2.54 -10.36 14.79
C PRO A 58 -1.44 -10.48 15.85
N GLU A 59 -0.92 -9.34 16.31
CA GLU A 59 0.07 -9.24 17.41
C GLU A 59 1.46 -9.83 17.10
N ASP A 60 1.68 -10.34 15.89
CA ASP A 60 3.01 -10.68 15.39
C ASP A 60 4.01 -9.52 15.52
N PRO A 61 5.31 -9.81 15.74
CA PRO A 61 6.34 -8.81 15.60
C PRO A 61 6.33 -8.20 14.18
N PRO A 62 6.72 -6.93 14.02
CA PRO A 62 6.70 -6.26 12.72
C PRO A 62 7.88 -6.71 11.87
N GLU A 63 7.79 -7.90 11.31
CA GLU A 63 8.72 -8.38 10.28
C GLU A 63 8.51 -7.55 8.99
N PRO A 64 9.57 -7.24 8.21
CA PRO A 64 9.41 -6.46 6.99
C PRO A 64 8.44 -7.10 5.99
N LEU A 65 7.62 -6.29 5.31
CA LEU A 65 6.74 -6.71 4.22
C LEU A 65 7.13 -5.99 2.93
N GLU A 66 7.23 -6.71 1.80
CA GLU A 66 7.37 -6.09 0.48
C GLU A 66 6.00 -6.03 -0.20
N VAL A 67 5.46 -4.82 -0.40
CA VAL A 67 4.09 -4.64 -0.89
C VAL A 67 3.96 -3.47 -1.85
N ARG A 68 2.94 -3.50 -2.70
CA ARG A 68 2.42 -2.34 -3.44
C ARG A 68 1.20 -1.78 -2.75
N VAL A 69 1.11 -0.45 -2.68
CA VAL A 69 -0.06 0.26 -2.19
C VAL A 69 -1.06 0.42 -3.33
N LEU A 70 -2.15 -0.34 -3.35
CA LEU A 70 -3.10 -0.33 -4.48
C LEU A 70 -4.13 0.79 -4.40
N LYS A 71 -4.58 1.10 -3.18
CA LYS A 71 -5.69 2.03 -2.95
C LYS A 71 -5.53 2.75 -1.63
N ARG A 72 -6.01 3.99 -1.57
CA ARG A 72 -6.19 4.79 -0.36
C ARG A 72 -7.64 5.25 -0.27
N TRP A 73 -8.25 5.21 0.91
CA TRP A 73 -9.60 5.77 1.12
C TRP A 73 -9.83 6.12 2.59
N ILE A 74 -10.83 6.98 2.82
CA ILE A 74 -11.36 7.27 4.15
C ILE A 74 -12.77 6.64 4.20
N PRO A 75 -13.02 5.61 5.03
CA PRO A 75 -14.32 4.95 5.08
C PRO A 75 -15.43 5.94 5.49
N TYR A 76 -16.57 5.86 4.82
CA TYR A 76 -17.73 6.68 5.15
C TYR A 76 -18.50 6.09 6.33
N PHE A 77 -18.72 6.89 7.37
CA PHE A 77 -19.60 6.57 8.49
C PHE A 77 -20.72 7.61 8.61
N LYS A 78 -21.96 7.13 8.76
CA LYS A 78 -23.13 8.00 8.92
C LYS A 78 -23.09 8.79 10.23
N ASN A 79 -22.52 8.20 11.29
CA ASN A 79 -22.27 8.88 12.57
C ASN A 79 -20.79 9.32 12.62
N LYS A 80 -20.56 10.62 12.54
CA LYS A 80 -19.22 11.26 12.47
C LYS A 80 -18.43 11.21 13.79
N GLU A 81 -18.99 10.66 14.86
CA GLU A 81 -18.38 10.65 16.20
C GLU A 81 -17.26 9.62 16.38
N LYS A 82 -17.16 8.62 15.49
CA LYS A 82 -16.02 7.70 15.51
C LYS A 82 -14.92 8.28 14.63
N MET A 83 -13.75 8.48 15.24
CA MET A 83 -12.51 8.77 14.53
C MET A 83 -12.41 7.86 13.30
N ILE A 84 -12.28 8.49 12.14
CA ILE A 84 -12.28 7.80 10.86
C ILE A 84 -10.84 7.37 10.60
N ASP A 85 -10.62 6.13 10.18
CA ASP A 85 -9.28 5.68 9.78
C ASP A 85 -8.97 6.14 8.35
N LEU A 86 -7.71 6.45 8.07
CA LEU A 86 -7.18 6.50 6.72
C LEU A 86 -6.73 5.09 6.34
N CYS A 87 -7.39 4.49 5.34
CA CYS A 87 -7.18 3.10 4.96
C CYS A 87 -6.34 2.97 3.68
N TYR A 88 -5.56 1.91 3.63
CA TYR A 88 -4.77 1.49 2.48
C TYR A 88 -4.99 0.01 2.20
N LEU A 89 -4.95 -0.37 0.93
CA LEU A 89 -4.91 -1.75 0.49
C LEU A 89 -3.51 -2.06 0.00
N LEU A 90 -2.86 -3.03 0.63
CA LEU A 90 -1.50 -3.46 0.32
C LEU A 90 -1.58 -4.85 -0.30
N VAL A 91 -0.78 -5.11 -1.35
CA VAL A 91 -0.66 -6.43 -1.97
C VAL A 91 0.81 -6.83 -2.05
N ASP A 92 1.14 -8.08 -1.78
CA ASP A 92 2.50 -8.60 -1.98
C ASP A 92 2.69 -9.25 -3.36
N ILE A 93 3.90 -9.75 -3.61
CA ILE A 93 4.25 -10.43 -4.86
C ILE A 93 3.43 -11.71 -5.12
N HIS A 94 2.81 -12.28 -4.09
CA HIS A 94 1.99 -13.48 -4.21
C HIS A 94 0.52 -13.16 -4.53
N GLY A 95 0.14 -11.89 -4.57
CA GLY A 95 -1.24 -11.46 -4.77
C GLY A 95 -2.08 -11.49 -3.49
N ASP A 96 -1.46 -11.76 -2.34
CA ASP A 96 -2.13 -11.72 -1.04
C ASP A 96 -2.28 -10.25 -0.61
N ALA A 97 -3.49 -9.89 -0.19
CA ALA A 97 -3.80 -8.52 0.20
C ALA A 97 -4.11 -8.38 1.69
N ILE A 98 -3.69 -7.25 2.25
CA ILE A 98 -3.97 -6.86 3.62
C ILE A 98 -4.34 -5.38 3.69
N GLU A 99 -5.28 -5.08 4.58
CA GLU A 99 -5.65 -3.70 4.86
C GLU A 99 -4.72 -3.09 5.90
N ALA A 100 -4.28 -1.86 5.65
CA ALA A 100 -3.56 -1.05 6.61
C ALA A 100 -4.40 0.18 6.99
N VAL A 101 -4.34 0.59 8.26
CA VAL A 101 -5.07 1.72 8.81
C VAL A 101 -4.12 2.71 9.46
N ALA A 102 -4.38 3.99 9.26
CA ALA A 102 -3.61 5.11 9.75
C ALA A 102 -4.54 6.18 10.33
N ASP A 103 -3.97 7.10 11.10
CA ASP A 103 -4.71 8.20 11.73
C ASP A 103 -5.10 9.26 10.68
N VAL A 104 -6.40 9.46 10.45
CA VAL A 104 -6.91 10.44 9.47
C VAL A 104 -6.55 11.90 9.81
N THR A 105 -6.23 12.20 11.06
CA THR A 105 -5.78 13.56 11.42
C THR A 105 -4.39 13.88 10.86
N LYS A 106 -3.69 12.87 10.30
CA LYS A 106 -2.32 12.97 9.78
C LYS A 106 -2.24 12.62 8.29
N VAL A 107 -3.30 12.88 7.52
CA VAL A 107 -3.34 12.62 6.08
C VAL A 107 -2.15 13.22 5.35
N GLU A 108 -1.82 14.49 5.59
CA GLU A 108 -0.69 15.16 4.92
C GLU A 108 0.65 14.47 5.17
N TYR A 109 0.89 14.02 6.41
CA TYR A 109 2.09 13.26 6.77
C TYR A 109 2.16 11.93 5.99
N PHE A 110 1.08 11.16 5.99
CA PHE A 110 1.07 9.88 5.29
C PHE A 110 1.07 10.01 3.76
N ASP A 111 0.45 11.07 3.21
CA ASP A 111 0.48 11.36 1.78
C ASP A 111 1.89 11.77 1.31
N SER A 112 2.71 12.36 2.19
CA SER A 112 4.13 12.61 1.87
C SER A 112 5.01 11.35 1.89
N LEU A 113 4.55 10.28 2.55
CA LEU A 113 5.31 9.05 2.77
C LEU A 113 4.89 7.91 1.85
N ILE A 114 3.59 7.82 1.53
CA ILE A 114 2.95 6.66 0.91
C ILE A 114 2.22 7.10 -0.36
N ASN A 115 2.76 6.70 -1.50
CA ASN A 115 2.16 6.92 -2.81
C ASN A 115 1.42 5.67 -3.28
N VAL A 116 0.20 5.87 -3.78
CA VAL A 116 -0.56 4.79 -4.43
C VAL A 116 0.18 4.33 -5.68
N GLN A 117 0.05 3.04 -6.00
CA GLN A 117 0.75 2.27 -7.04
C GLN A 117 2.27 2.11 -6.86
N HIS A 118 2.85 2.61 -5.77
CA HIS A 118 4.28 2.42 -5.50
C HIS A 118 4.51 1.19 -4.60
N CYS A 119 5.68 0.58 -4.77
CA CYS A 119 6.13 -0.55 -3.98
C CYS A 119 7.03 -0.08 -2.83
N TYR A 120 6.91 -0.75 -1.68
CA TYR A 120 7.65 -0.43 -0.47
C TYR A 120 8.06 -1.69 0.27
N THR A 121 9.20 -1.61 0.95
CA THR A 121 9.44 -2.40 2.15
C THR A 121 8.84 -1.67 3.34
N VAL A 122 7.83 -2.28 3.95
CA VAL A 122 7.09 -1.76 5.10
C VAL A 122 7.58 -2.46 6.37
N ASP A 123 7.97 -1.68 7.37
CA ASP A 123 8.49 -2.20 8.63
C ASP A 123 7.95 -1.35 9.81
N LYS A 124 8.11 -1.84 11.06
CA LYS A 124 7.71 -1.18 12.31
C LYS A 124 6.22 -0.80 12.38
N TYR A 125 5.39 -1.55 11.64
CA TYR A 125 3.94 -1.50 11.77
C TYR A 125 3.49 -2.19 13.06
N VAL A 126 2.18 -2.20 13.33
CA VAL A 126 1.60 -3.06 14.38
C VAL A 126 0.55 -3.94 13.73
N SER A 127 0.72 -5.25 13.76
CA SER A 127 -0.33 -6.18 13.34
C SER A 127 -1.42 -6.24 14.41
N SER A 128 -2.67 -6.27 13.98
CA SER A 128 -3.83 -6.34 14.87
C SER A 128 -4.93 -7.17 14.24
N PRO A 129 -5.93 -7.64 15.01
CA PRO A 129 -7.08 -8.32 14.43
C PRO A 129 -7.73 -7.47 13.34
N GLN A 130 -8.21 -8.13 12.29
CA GLN A 130 -8.94 -7.44 11.22
C GLN A 130 -10.08 -6.59 11.78
N ARG A 131 -10.31 -5.42 11.17
CA ARG A 131 -11.43 -4.56 11.50
C ARG A 131 -12.76 -5.29 11.36
N GLN A 132 -13.66 -5.08 12.32
CA GLN A 132 -14.97 -5.74 12.33
C GLN A 132 -16.01 -5.11 11.39
N TYR A 133 -15.70 -3.94 10.82
CA TYR A 133 -16.65 -3.19 10.00
C TYR A 133 -16.07 -2.86 8.63
N MET A 134 -16.61 -3.44 7.56
CA MET A 134 -16.22 -3.14 6.17
C MET A 134 -14.73 -3.30 5.87
N PRO A 135 -14.10 -4.45 6.22
CA PRO A 135 -12.77 -4.75 5.70
C PRO A 135 -12.79 -4.85 4.17
N SER A 136 -11.66 -4.46 3.56
CA SER A 136 -11.48 -4.47 2.10
C SER A 136 -10.90 -5.76 1.54
N ALA A 137 -10.21 -6.55 2.35
CA ALA A 137 -9.60 -7.82 1.95
C ALA A 137 -9.88 -8.90 3.02
N PRO A 138 -10.13 -10.17 2.64
CA PRO A 138 -10.43 -11.27 3.55
C PRO A 138 -9.15 -11.77 4.25
N HIS A 139 -8.63 -10.99 5.19
CA HIS A 139 -7.39 -11.31 5.91
C HIS A 139 -7.63 -11.33 7.42
N VAL A 140 -6.99 -12.23 8.16
CA VAL A 140 -7.20 -12.38 9.63
C VAL A 140 -6.66 -11.18 10.44
N ALA A 141 -5.72 -10.45 9.87
CA ALA A 141 -5.06 -9.30 10.47
C ALA A 141 -5.23 -8.02 9.64
N SER A 142 -5.01 -6.87 10.27
CA SER A 142 -4.82 -5.56 9.65
C SER A 142 -3.59 -4.87 10.24
N LEU A 143 -2.90 -4.07 9.43
CA LEU A 143 -1.72 -3.33 9.86
C LEU A 143 -2.12 -1.96 10.39
N LYS A 144 -1.65 -1.58 11.57
CA LYS A 144 -1.77 -0.21 12.10
C LYS A 144 -0.48 0.55 11.78
N ILE A 145 -0.60 1.56 10.93
CA ILE A 145 0.49 2.43 10.54
C ILE A 145 0.52 3.62 11.50
N ARG A 146 1.60 3.69 12.29
CA ARG A 146 1.85 4.79 13.23
C ARG A 146 3.10 5.55 12.78
N LYS A 147 3.44 6.64 13.47
CA LYS A 147 4.64 7.46 13.20
C LYS A 147 5.97 6.68 13.15
N LYS A 148 6.05 5.50 13.77
CA LYS A 148 7.26 4.66 13.79
C LYS A 148 7.36 3.72 12.59
N ALA A 149 6.26 3.48 11.88
CA ALA A 149 6.25 2.63 10.69
C ALA A 149 7.07 3.29 9.58
N THR A 150 7.81 2.47 8.84
CA THR A 150 8.68 2.93 7.76
C THR A 150 8.20 2.38 6.43
N PHE A 151 8.27 3.21 5.39
CA PHE A 151 7.97 2.86 4.01
C PHE A 151 9.18 3.19 3.17
N THR A 152 10.08 2.22 3.02
CA THR A 152 11.28 2.39 2.18
C THR A 152 10.91 2.03 0.75
N PRO A 153 11.11 2.92 -0.24
CA PRO A 153 10.79 2.63 -1.64
C PRO A 153 11.48 1.36 -2.12
N LEU A 154 10.72 0.51 -2.80
CA LEU A 154 11.18 -0.75 -3.39
C LEU A 154 11.05 -0.64 -4.91
N LEU A 155 12.18 -0.66 -5.62
CA LEU A 155 12.23 -0.57 -7.08
C LEU A 155 12.21 -1.97 -7.71
N ASP A 156 11.72 -2.05 -8.95
CA ASP A 156 11.90 -3.21 -9.83
C ASP A 156 11.36 -4.56 -9.28
N LYS A 157 10.15 -4.54 -8.71
CA LYS A 157 9.43 -5.76 -8.29
C LYS A 157 8.14 -5.95 -9.05
N ASP A 158 7.92 -7.16 -9.54
CA ASP A 158 6.71 -7.61 -10.24
C ASP A 158 5.54 -7.89 -9.26
N ILE A 159 5.32 -6.98 -8.31
CA ILE A 159 4.15 -7.01 -7.45
C ILE A 159 2.91 -6.66 -8.31
N PRO A 160 1.74 -7.29 -8.14
CA PRO A 160 0.53 -6.97 -8.92
C PRO A 160 0.08 -5.51 -8.81
N THR A 161 -0.48 -4.95 -9.89
CA THR A 161 -1.06 -3.58 -9.94
C THR A 161 -2.53 -3.52 -9.52
N TYR A 162 -3.17 -4.68 -9.40
CA TYR A 162 -4.59 -4.82 -9.09
C TYR A 162 -4.80 -5.98 -8.12
N TYR A 163 -5.88 -5.88 -7.36
CA TYR A 163 -6.37 -6.95 -6.49
C TYR A 163 -7.88 -6.96 -6.60
N TYR A 164 -8.44 -8.15 -6.81
CA TYR A 164 -9.88 -8.39 -6.81
C TYR A 164 -10.15 -9.67 -6.05
N ASN A 165 -11.14 -9.62 -5.15
CA ASN A 165 -11.66 -10.79 -4.46
C ASN A 165 -13.12 -11.01 -4.88
N PHE A 166 -13.29 -11.38 -6.16
CA PHE A 166 -14.61 -11.56 -6.75
C PHE A 166 -15.44 -12.57 -5.97
N ALA A 167 -16.63 -12.15 -5.57
CA ALA A 167 -17.66 -13.00 -5.01
C ALA A 167 -18.48 -13.65 -6.13
N THR A 168 -18.85 -14.90 -5.91
CA THR A 168 -20.00 -15.49 -6.62
C THR A 168 -21.30 -14.93 -6.03
N TYR A 169 -22.43 -15.12 -6.72
CA TYR A 169 -23.74 -14.73 -6.20
C TYR A 169 -24.03 -15.35 -4.82
N ASP A 170 -23.65 -16.61 -4.64
CA ASP A 170 -23.87 -17.37 -3.40
C ASP A 170 -23.04 -16.82 -2.21
N ASP A 171 -21.91 -16.15 -2.49
CA ASP A 171 -21.06 -15.52 -1.47
C ASP A 171 -21.63 -14.20 -0.92
N LEU A 172 -22.58 -13.57 -1.61
CA LEU A 172 -23.07 -12.23 -1.25
C LEU A 172 -23.78 -12.23 0.11
N ALA A 173 -24.71 -13.17 0.32
CA ALA A 173 -25.48 -13.23 1.56
C ALA A 173 -24.60 -13.52 2.80
N PRO A 174 -23.63 -14.46 2.76
CA PRO A 174 -22.65 -14.61 3.83
C PRO A 174 -21.82 -13.36 4.09
N ARG A 175 -21.33 -12.66 3.07
CA ARG A 175 -20.48 -11.45 3.21
C ARG A 175 -21.23 -10.24 3.78
N MET A 176 -22.56 -10.25 3.75
CA MET A 176 -23.40 -9.24 4.43
C MET A 176 -23.47 -9.41 5.95
N LYS A 177 -23.02 -10.55 6.50
CA LYS A 177 -22.92 -10.79 7.94
C LYS A 177 -21.65 -10.14 8.52
N PRO A 178 -21.63 -9.72 9.79
CA PRO A 178 -20.41 -9.20 10.41
C PRO A 178 -19.26 -10.24 10.43
N PRO A 179 -18.01 -9.85 10.13
CA PRO A 179 -17.62 -8.53 9.62
C PRO A 179 -18.06 -8.37 8.16
N LYS A 180 -18.79 -7.28 7.87
CA LYS A 180 -19.39 -7.04 6.55
C LYS A 180 -18.31 -6.79 5.50
N LEU A 181 -17.81 -7.82 4.82
CA LEU A 181 -16.70 -7.71 3.88
C LEU A 181 -17.10 -6.88 2.65
N LEU A 182 -16.28 -5.90 2.28
CA LEU A 182 -16.43 -5.22 0.99
C LEU A 182 -16.21 -6.22 -0.13
N THR A 183 -17.13 -6.22 -1.08
CA THR A 183 -17.23 -7.31 -2.05
C THR A 183 -17.00 -6.78 -3.45
N ASP A 184 -16.07 -7.41 -4.15
CA ASP A 184 -15.91 -7.25 -5.59
C ASP A 184 -16.87 -8.21 -6.29
N TYR A 185 -17.58 -7.74 -7.30
CA TYR A 185 -18.48 -8.55 -8.11
C TYR A 185 -18.29 -8.17 -9.58
N ILE A 186 -18.35 -9.15 -10.47
CA ILE A 186 -18.17 -8.96 -11.90
C ILE A 186 -19.30 -9.66 -12.64
N GLY A 187 -19.77 -9.03 -13.72
CA GLY A 187 -20.82 -9.57 -14.57
C GLY A 187 -21.11 -8.63 -15.73
N ARG A 188 -22.04 -9.04 -16.60
CA ARG A 188 -22.53 -8.23 -17.72
C ARG A 188 -23.56 -7.24 -17.21
N VAL A 189 -23.51 -6.01 -17.71
CA VAL A 189 -24.56 -5.01 -17.45
C VAL A 189 -25.78 -5.35 -18.31
N GLU A 190 -26.90 -5.72 -17.68
CA GLU A 190 -28.15 -6.01 -18.39
C GLU A 190 -28.98 -4.75 -18.60
N GLU A 191 -29.14 -3.97 -17.54
CA GLU A 191 -30.00 -2.79 -17.54
C GLU A 191 -29.31 -1.64 -16.82
N VAL A 192 -29.42 -0.45 -17.41
CA VAL A 192 -29.08 0.81 -16.75
C VAL A 192 -30.35 1.65 -16.73
N SER A 193 -30.97 1.75 -15.57
CA SER A 193 -32.21 2.51 -15.44
C SER A 193 -31.95 4.02 -15.59
N PRO A 194 -33.00 4.82 -15.92
CA PRO A 194 -32.88 6.28 -15.95
C PRO A 194 -32.38 6.85 -14.63
N ILE A 195 -31.81 8.05 -14.70
CA ILE A 195 -31.42 8.79 -13.50
C ILE A 195 -32.67 9.12 -12.69
N MET A 196 -32.62 8.88 -11.38
CA MET A 196 -33.68 9.20 -10.44
C MET A 196 -33.16 10.17 -9.37
N PHE A 197 -34.07 10.92 -8.76
CA PHE A 197 -33.77 11.78 -7.61
C PHE A 197 -34.53 11.27 -6.40
N ARG A 198 -33.82 10.95 -5.31
CA ARG A 198 -34.43 10.50 -4.04
C ARG A 198 -33.77 11.22 -2.88
N SER A 199 -34.58 11.90 -2.05
CA SER A 199 -34.08 12.69 -0.91
C SER A 199 -32.98 13.68 -1.31
N GLY A 200 -33.13 14.35 -2.46
CA GLY A 200 -32.16 15.30 -3.00
C GLY A 200 -30.89 14.67 -3.59
N LYS A 201 -30.77 13.33 -3.60
CA LYS A 201 -29.62 12.62 -4.18
C LYS A 201 -29.95 12.09 -5.57
N LYS A 202 -29.03 12.30 -6.50
CA LYS A 202 -29.04 11.70 -7.84
C LYS A 202 -28.62 10.24 -7.72
N LEU A 203 -29.47 9.32 -8.18
CA LEU A 203 -29.25 7.88 -8.15
C LEU A 203 -29.40 7.29 -9.55
N ARG A 204 -28.78 6.15 -9.79
CA ARG A 204 -28.94 5.36 -11.00
C ARG A 204 -28.85 3.89 -10.62
N LYS A 205 -29.88 3.13 -10.98
CA LYS A 205 -29.90 1.69 -10.80
C LYS A 205 -29.17 1.01 -11.95
N ILE A 206 -28.37 0.00 -11.63
CA ILE A 206 -27.70 -0.87 -12.61
C ILE A 206 -27.98 -2.32 -12.23
N ILE A 207 -28.41 -3.13 -13.19
CA ILE A 207 -28.54 -4.58 -13.04
C ILE A 207 -27.31 -5.24 -13.66
N ILE A 208 -26.64 -6.07 -12.88
CA ILE A 208 -25.49 -6.87 -13.32
C ILE A 208 -25.86 -8.35 -13.23
N GLN A 209 -25.61 -9.09 -14.30
CA GLN A 209 -25.83 -10.52 -14.39
C GLN A 209 -24.50 -11.29 -14.44
N ASP A 210 -24.36 -12.35 -13.64
CA ASP A 210 -23.22 -13.28 -13.73
C ASP A 210 -23.39 -14.35 -14.82
N GLU A 211 -22.38 -15.20 -15.00
CA GLU A 211 -22.41 -16.29 -16.00
C GLU A 211 -23.48 -17.36 -15.72
N ARG A 212 -24.04 -17.39 -14.51
CA ARG A 212 -25.12 -18.31 -14.09
C ARG A 212 -26.51 -17.67 -14.19
N CYS A 213 -26.59 -16.51 -14.84
CA CYS A 213 -27.80 -15.72 -15.00
C CYS A 213 -28.38 -15.18 -13.67
N ASN A 214 -27.59 -15.12 -12.59
CA ASN A 214 -28.02 -14.47 -11.37
C ASN A 214 -27.87 -12.96 -11.51
N GLU A 215 -28.88 -12.21 -11.06
CA GLU A 215 -28.91 -10.76 -11.14
C GLU A 215 -28.69 -10.11 -9.79
N ILE A 216 -27.84 -9.08 -9.78
CA ILE A 216 -27.67 -8.18 -8.64
C ILE A 216 -28.05 -6.75 -9.04
N GLU A 217 -28.60 -6.02 -8.08
CA GLU A 217 -28.98 -4.63 -8.24
C GLU A 217 -28.02 -3.70 -7.50
N LEU A 218 -27.36 -2.80 -8.23
CA LEU A 218 -26.58 -1.70 -7.68
C LEU A 218 -27.44 -0.42 -7.63
N LYS A 219 -27.38 0.29 -6.49
CA LYS A 219 -28.18 1.49 -6.19
C LYS A 219 -27.35 2.70 -5.84
#